data_AF-A0A3R7R6W2-F1
#
_entry.id   AF-A0A3R7R6W2-F1
#
_cell.length_a   1.000
_cell.length_b   1.000
_cell.length_c   1.000
_cell.angle_alpha   90.00
_cell.angle_beta   90.00
_cell.angle_gamma   90.00
#
_symmetry.space_group_name_H-M   'P 1'
#
loop_
_entity.id
_entity.type
_entity.pdbx_description
1 polymer ?
#
loop_
_entity_poly.entity_id
_entity_poly.type
_entity_poly.pdbx_seq_one_letter_code
_entity_poly.pdbx_strand_id
1 'polypeptide(L)'
;MYILKWIFDHDLRLHDLIHPPLSQTGDEPSHSTMSDRSLEDFLSPDPTYSRFYFSATNLDAEHFGLSIYPHIEAFFSGLEQHFGETNRLTTRGPQVSIHQAIQALYHGQCLILTPPDEALDPEIIRSMSITSGEEPTKHRAFLGYQLQKGHTVLFKEQSHHGYDLQMYTPRNIYGDLFAFMKSLAFFDPEQTPTRLFSINAKRMRSERQFYFEMWSLDQPPHGFEEVFPQTDAPY
;
A
#
# COMPACT_ATOMS: atom_id res chain seq x y z
N MET A 1 -19.48 14.58 2.95
CA MET A 1 -19.36 13.28 2.24
C MET A 1 -17.90 12.86 2.19
N TYR A 2 -17.62 11.58 2.35
CA TYR A 2 -16.27 11.03 2.27
C TYR A 2 -16.05 10.27 0.96
N ILE A 3 -14.83 10.35 0.44
CA ILE A 3 -14.33 9.51 -0.65
C ILE A 3 -13.25 8.62 -0.05
N LEU A 4 -13.43 7.32 -0.08
CA LEU A 4 -12.41 6.34 0.27
C LEU A 4 -11.84 5.76 -1.02
N LYS A 5 -10.52 5.77 -1.16
CA LYS A 5 -9.82 5.29 -2.34
C LYS A 5 -8.81 4.24 -1.90
N TRP A 6 -8.73 3.15 -2.65
CA TRP A 6 -7.47 2.46 -2.78
C TRP A 6 -6.96 2.57 -4.21
N ILE A 7 -5.66 2.47 -4.35
CA ILE A 7 -4.98 2.39 -5.64
C ILE A 7 -4.10 1.15 -5.58
N PHE A 8 -4.26 0.25 -6.54
CA PHE A 8 -3.62 -1.06 -6.52
C PHE A 8 -2.78 -1.33 -7.77
N ASP A 9 -1.75 -2.15 -7.59
CA ASP A 9 -0.97 -2.74 -8.65
C ASP A 9 -0.58 -4.16 -8.25
N HIS A 10 -0.87 -5.13 -9.12
CA HIS A 10 -0.68 -6.56 -8.86
C HIS A 10 0.31 -7.16 -9.84
N ASP A 11 0.80 -8.33 -9.46
CA ASP A 11 1.73 -9.14 -10.27
C ASP A 11 2.98 -8.36 -10.69
N LEU A 12 3.41 -7.43 -9.82
CA LEU A 12 4.64 -6.68 -10.02
C LEU A 12 5.81 -7.63 -9.77
N ARG A 13 6.78 -7.66 -10.69
CA ARG A 13 7.93 -8.54 -10.56
C ARG A 13 8.87 -8.01 -9.48
N LEU A 14 9.22 -8.89 -8.54
CA LEU A 14 10.12 -8.56 -7.46
C LEU A 14 11.55 -8.29 -7.97
N HIS A 15 11.94 -8.97 -9.05
CA HIS A 15 13.19 -8.70 -9.75
C HIS A 15 13.26 -7.26 -10.27
N ASP A 16 12.19 -6.75 -10.89
CA ASP A 16 12.17 -5.39 -11.45
C ASP A 16 12.17 -4.31 -10.36
N LEU A 17 11.71 -4.66 -9.15
CA LEU A 17 11.85 -3.79 -7.98
C LEU A 17 13.31 -3.68 -7.56
N ILE A 18 14.00 -4.81 -7.38
CA ILE A 18 15.40 -4.86 -6.91
C ILE A 18 16.37 -4.36 -7.99
N HIS A 19 16.13 -4.73 -9.25
CA HIS A 19 16.93 -4.46 -10.43
C HIS A 19 16.06 -3.81 -11.51
N PRO A 20 15.76 -2.50 -11.38
CA PRO A 20 14.93 -1.83 -12.37
C PRO A 20 15.59 -1.88 -13.76
N PRO A 21 14.82 -2.13 -14.83
CA PRO A 21 15.36 -2.10 -16.19
C PRO A 21 15.96 -0.73 -16.49
N LEU A 22 17.03 -0.73 -17.30
CA LEU A 22 17.77 0.47 -17.75
C LEU A 22 16.88 1.40 -18.58
N SER A 23 16.04 2.20 -17.92
CA SER A 23 15.48 3.46 -18.43
C SER A 23 14.66 4.18 -17.35
N GLN A 24 15.23 5.26 -16.78
CA GLN A 24 14.65 6.62 -16.67
C GLN A 24 15.34 7.53 -15.65
N THR A 25 16.28 7.04 -14.85
CA THR A 25 17.18 7.89 -14.05
C THR A 25 18.60 7.55 -14.45
N GLY A 26 19.39 8.56 -14.83
CA GLY A 26 20.75 8.41 -15.38
C GLY A 26 21.80 7.95 -14.38
N ASP A 27 21.45 7.05 -13.46
CA ASP A 27 22.39 6.41 -12.55
C ASP A 27 23.01 5.17 -13.21
N GLU A 28 24.30 4.99 -12.92
CA GLU A 28 25.17 3.94 -13.46
C GLU A 28 24.61 2.52 -13.26
N PRO A 29 24.97 1.58 -14.16
CA PRO A 29 24.36 0.26 -14.21
C PRO A 29 24.60 -0.54 -12.91
N SER A 30 23.52 -1.04 -12.31
CA SER A 30 23.66 -2.26 -11.52
C SER A 30 23.96 -3.39 -12.49
N HIS A 31 25.20 -3.87 -12.50
CA HIS A 31 25.59 -5.11 -13.18
C HIS A 31 24.90 -6.31 -12.52
N SER A 32 23.60 -6.49 -12.75
CA SER A 32 22.95 -7.80 -12.66
C SER A 32 22.68 -8.23 -14.10
N THR A 33 23.72 -8.70 -14.76
CA THR A 33 23.57 -9.39 -16.03
C THR A 33 22.68 -10.61 -15.79
N MET A 34 21.72 -10.83 -16.70
CA MET A 34 20.95 -12.08 -16.85
C MET A 34 21.83 -13.36 -16.94
N SER A 35 23.16 -13.24 -16.84
CA SER A 35 24.16 -14.30 -16.93
C SER A 35 24.22 -15.23 -15.72
N ASP A 36 23.63 -14.84 -14.58
CA ASP A 36 23.79 -15.60 -13.32
C ASP A 36 22.55 -16.43 -12.98
N ARG A 37 21.50 -16.41 -13.81
CA ARG A 37 20.31 -17.23 -13.62
C ARG A 37 20.58 -18.66 -14.07
N SER A 38 20.43 -19.60 -13.14
CA SER A 38 20.49 -21.03 -13.43
C SER A 38 19.27 -21.50 -14.23
N LEU A 39 19.34 -22.70 -14.79
CA LEU A 39 18.21 -23.32 -15.50
C LEU A 39 17.02 -23.58 -14.54
N GLU A 40 17.29 -23.77 -13.26
CA GLU A 40 16.30 -23.92 -12.18
C GLU A 40 15.58 -22.61 -11.87
N ASP A 41 16.28 -21.46 -11.96
CA ASP A 41 15.68 -20.13 -11.82
C ASP A 41 14.71 -19.79 -12.95
N PHE A 42 14.86 -20.42 -14.12
CA PHE A 42 13.94 -20.26 -15.25
C PHE A 42 12.67 -21.12 -15.10
N LEU A 43 12.75 -22.22 -14.36
CA LEU A 43 11.62 -23.14 -14.14
C LEU A 43 10.77 -22.76 -12.92
N SER A 44 11.30 -21.92 -12.04
CA SER A 44 10.58 -21.40 -10.87
C SER A 44 9.73 -20.18 -11.27
N PRO A 45 8.48 -20.04 -10.78
CA PRO A 45 7.69 -18.85 -11.06
C PRO A 45 8.41 -17.60 -10.53
N ASP A 46 8.52 -16.57 -11.37
CA ASP A 46 9.12 -15.28 -10.98
C ASP A 46 8.35 -14.74 -9.75
N PRO A 47 9.03 -14.47 -8.61
CA PRO A 47 8.37 -13.91 -7.44
C PRO A 47 7.73 -12.56 -7.76
N THR A 48 6.47 -12.40 -7.36
CA THR A 48 5.70 -11.15 -7.53
C THR A 48 5.34 -10.52 -6.20
N TYR A 49 4.93 -9.25 -6.26
CA TYR A 49 4.35 -8.53 -5.14
C TYR A 49 3.19 -7.66 -5.62
N SER A 50 2.37 -7.23 -4.67
CA SER A 50 1.30 -6.26 -4.86
C SER A 50 1.61 -4.99 -4.09
N ARG A 51 1.20 -3.85 -4.66
CA ARG A 51 1.27 -2.53 -4.04
C ARG A 51 -0.14 -1.97 -3.88
N PHE A 52 -0.41 -1.42 -2.71
CA PHE A 52 -1.66 -0.72 -2.41
C PHE A 52 -1.36 0.64 -1.83
N TYR A 53 -2.18 1.63 -2.15
CA TYR A 53 -2.14 2.96 -1.55
C TYR A 53 -3.55 3.34 -1.12
N PHE A 54 -3.73 3.65 0.15
CA PHE A 54 -5.03 3.97 0.76
C PHE A 54 -5.08 5.43 1.11
N SER A 55 -6.16 6.09 0.70
CA SER A 55 -6.39 7.50 0.98
C SER A 55 -7.86 7.80 1.16
N ALA A 56 -8.16 8.87 1.90
CA ALA A 56 -9.51 9.36 2.07
C ALA A 56 -9.58 10.87 1.85
N THR A 57 -10.74 11.34 1.43
CA THR A 57 -11.03 12.77 1.24
C THR A 57 -12.36 13.09 1.93
N ASN A 58 -12.39 14.13 2.77
CA ASN A 58 -13.65 14.75 3.18
C ASN A 58 -13.95 15.88 2.19
N LEU A 59 -14.90 15.65 1.29
CA LEU A 59 -15.18 16.57 0.19
C LEU A 59 -15.73 17.91 0.66
N ASP A 60 -16.56 17.93 1.70
CA ASP A 60 -17.20 19.17 2.15
C ASP A 60 -16.18 20.12 2.80
N ALA A 61 -15.13 19.55 3.39
CA ALA A 61 -14.06 20.30 4.06
C ALA A 61 -12.78 20.41 3.21
N GLU A 62 -12.73 19.79 2.03
CA GLU A 62 -11.52 19.66 1.19
C GLU A 62 -10.30 19.15 1.98
N HIS A 63 -10.52 18.25 2.93
CA HIS A 63 -9.45 17.62 3.70
C HIS A 63 -9.05 16.29 3.05
N PHE A 64 -7.74 16.03 3.01
CA PHE A 64 -7.15 14.86 2.34
C PHE A 64 -6.25 14.10 3.30
N GLY A 65 -6.40 12.79 3.35
CA GLY A 65 -5.61 11.86 4.16
C GLY A 65 -6.47 10.70 4.65
N LEU A 66 -5.96 9.48 4.60
CA LEU A 66 -6.63 8.32 5.20
C LEU A 66 -6.97 8.56 6.67
N SER A 67 -6.09 9.24 7.41
CA SER A 67 -6.25 9.49 8.85
C SER A 67 -7.44 10.35 9.24
N ILE A 68 -8.03 11.13 8.31
CA ILE A 68 -9.23 11.94 8.58
C ILE A 68 -10.52 11.13 8.42
N TYR A 69 -10.44 9.88 7.97
CA TYR A 69 -11.61 9.04 7.77
C TYR A 69 -12.23 8.65 9.13
N PRO A 70 -13.54 8.87 9.36
CA PRO A 70 -14.17 8.63 10.68
C PRO A 70 -14.04 7.21 11.19
N HIS A 71 -13.95 6.23 10.30
CA HIS A 71 -13.83 4.81 10.65
C HIS A 71 -12.40 4.29 10.51
N ILE A 72 -11.38 5.13 10.70
CA ILE A 72 -9.96 4.74 10.61
C ILE A 72 -9.57 3.61 11.57
N GLU A 73 -10.18 3.53 12.75
CA GLU A 73 -9.92 2.43 13.69
C GLU A 73 -10.46 1.09 13.17
N ALA A 74 -11.64 1.11 12.54
CA ALA A 74 -12.22 -0.06 11.88
C ALA A 74 -11.39 -0.47 10.67
N PHE A 75 -10.79 0.49 9.94
CA PHE A 75 -9.84 0.20 8.88
C PHE A 75 -8.66 -0.63 9.40
N PHE A 76 -7.98 -0.17 10.45
CA PHE A 76 -6.86 -0.91 11.02
C PHE A 76 -7.26 -2.24 11.65
N SER A 77 -8.45 -2.30 12.26
CA SER A 77 -8.98 -3.56 12.81
C SER A 77 -9.23 -4.61 11.71
N GLY A 78 -9.71 -4.19 10.54
CA GLY A 78 -9.86 -5.09 9.39
C GLY A 78 -8.52 -5.57 8.83
N LEU A 79 -7.51 -4.71 8.75
CA LEU A 79 -6.15 -5.13 8.41
C LEU A 79 -5.60 -6.15 9.41
N GLU A 80 -5.82 -5.93 10.71
CA GLU A 80 -5.40 -6.86 11.75
C GLU A 80 -6.05 -8.23 11.60
N GLN A 81 -7.35 -8.25 11.35
CA GLN A 81 -8.08 -9.49 11.13
C GLN A 81 -7.58 -10.22 9.88
N HIS A 82 -7.28 -9.50 8.80
CA HIS A 82 -6.79 -10.07 7.56
C HIS A 82 -5.39 -10.70 7.70
N PHE A 83 -4.46 -9.98 8.33
CA PHE A 83 -3.09 -10.49 8.51
C PHE A 83 -2.97 -11.50 9.66
N GLY A 84 -3.89 -11.47 10.62
CA GLY A 84 -3.95 -12.42 11.73
C GLY A 84 -2.72 -12.35 12.64
N GLU A 85 -2.21 -13.52 13.01
CA GLU A 85 -1.02 -13.64 13.84
C GLU A 85 0.24 -13.32 13.01
N THR A 86 0.74 -12.09 13.18
CA THR A 86 2.02 -11.62 12.63
C THR A 86 2.79 -10.86 13.70
N ASN A 87 4.12 -10.89 13.63
CA ASN A 87 4.94 -9.97 14.41
C ASN A 87 4.88 -8.58 13.76
N ARG A 88 4.71 -7.55 14.59
CA ARG A 88 4.55 -6.16 14.13
C ARG A 88 5.75 -5.36 14.60
N LEU A 89 6.62 -4.97 13.68
CA LEU A 89 7.89 -4.34 14.02
C LEU A 89 8.00 -2.95 13.41
N THR A 90 8.51 -2.00 14.20
CA THR A 90 8.81 -0.63 13.78
C THR A 90 10.24 -0.27 14.19
N THR A 91 10.70 0.93 13.80
CA THR A 91 11.96 1.50 14.31
C THR A 91 11.98 1.71 15.83
N ARG A 92 10.81 1.64 16.49
CA ARG A 92 10.66 1.71 17.95
C ARG A 92 10.56 0.34 18.62
N GLY A 93 10.72 -0.73 17.84
CA GLY A 93 10.61 -2.12 18.30
C GLY A 93 9.21 -2.73 18.08
N PRO A 94 8.96 -3.89 18.70
CA PRO A 94 7.70 -4.63 18.58
C PRO A 94 6.48 -3.82 19.02
N GLN A 95 5.36 -4.02 18.33
CA GLN A 95 4.10 -3.32 18.55
C GLN A 95 2.97 -4.31 18.81
N VAL A 96 1.99 -3.88 19.62
CA VAL A 96 0.84 -4.71 19.99
C VAL A 96 -0.20 -4.76 18.87
N SER A 97 -0.36 -3.65 18.13
CA SER A 97 -1.26 -3.58 16.97
C SER A 97 -0.74 -2.69 15.84
N ILE A 98 -1.25 -2.89 14.62
CA ILE A 98 -1.01 -2.10 13.41
C ILE A 98 -1.42 -0.66 13.66
N HIS A 99 -2.58 -0.43 14.29
CA HIS A 99 -3.03 0.94 14.57
C HIS A 99 -2.03 1.68 15.48
N GLN A 100 -1.65 1.07 16.60
CA GLN A 100 -0.68 1.66 17.53
C GLN A 100 0.69 1.86 16.88
N ALA A 101 1.13 0.89 16.07
CA ALA A 101 2.36 0.98 15.31
C ALA A 101 2.34 2.21 14.40
N ILE A 102 1.34 2.35 13.53
CA ILE A 102 1.22 3.49 12.59
C ILE A 102 1.09 4.82 13.34
N GLN A 103 0.38 4.88 14.47
CA GLN A 103 0.32 6.10 15.29
C GLN A 103 1.68 6.52 15.83
N ALA A 104 2.53 5.57 16.24
CA ALA A 104 3.86 5.83 16.78
C ALA A 104 4.90 6.22 15.71
N LEU A 105 4.64 5.92 14.44
CA LEU A 105 5.53 6.26 13.32
C LEU A 105 5.47 7.75 12.96
N TYR A 106 6.63 8.30 12.61
CA TYR A 106 6.73 9.53 11.84
C TYR A 106 6.41 9.26 10.36
N HIS A 107 6.08 10.31 9.60
CA HIS A 107 5.93 10.19 8.15
C HIS A 107 7.24 9.67 7.53
N GLY A 108 7.11 8.80 6.53
CA GLY A 108 8.22 8.13 5.87
C GLY A 108 8.79 6.92 6.64
N GLN A 109 8.31 6.64 7.86
CA GLN A 109 8.67 5.41 8.54
C GLN A 109 7.72 4.26 8.17
N CYS A 110 8.18 3.03 8.35
CA CYS A 110 7.40 1.84 8.06
C CYS A 110 7.15 0.93 9.27
N LEU A 111 6.07 0.18 9.14
CA LEU A 111 5.72 -1.00 9.91
C LEU A 111 6.00 -2.22 9.03
N ILE A 112 6.67 -3.23 9.59
CA ILE A 112 6.87 -4.52 8.93
C ILE A 112 6.08 -5.58 9.68
N LEU A 113 5.22 -6.29 8.94
CA LEU A 113 4.51 -7.47 9.39
C LEU A 113 5.31 -8.69 8.95
N THR A 114 5.82 -9.45 9.91
CA THR A 114 6.55 -10.69 9.64
C THR A 114 5.74 -11.90 10.09
N PRO A 115 5.91 -13.06 9.42
CA PRO A 115 5.38 -14.32 9.94
C PRO A 115 5.83 -14.56 11.39
N PRO A 116 5.02 -15.24 12.24
CA PRO A 116 5.33 -15.45 13.65
C PRO A 116 6.72 -16.07 13.92
N ASP A 117 7.16 -16.95 13.03
CA ASP A 117 8.41 -17.70 13.15
C ASP A 117 9.63 -16.96 12.57
N GLU A 118 9.44 -15.78 11.97
CA GLU A 118 10.52 -14.98 11.39
C GLU A 118 10.95 -13.82 12.28
N ALA A 119 12.24 -13.83 12.63
CA ALA A 119 12.91 -12.72 13.29
C ALA A 119 13.42 -11.70 12.26
N LEU A 120 13.19 -10.42 12.56
CA LEU A 120 13.69 -9.31 11.77
C LEU A 120 14.62 -8.45 12.63
N ASP A 121 15.77 -8.09 12.05
CA ASP A 121 16.71 -7.17 12.67
C ASP A 121 16.12 -5.73 12.69
N PRO A 122 15.95 -5.10 13.85
CA PRO A 122 15.46 -3.72 13.95
C PRO A 122 16.27 -2.69 13.15
N GLU A 123 17.57 -2.94 12.91
CA GLU A 123 18.41 -2.03 12.14
C GLU A 123 18.00 -1.98 10.65
N ILE A 124 17.43 -3.07 10.11
CA ILE A 124 16.86 -3.11 8.75
C ILE A 124 15.65 -2.16 8.65
N ILE A 125 14.87 -2.03 9.71
CA ILE A 125 13.69 -1.16 9.72
C ILE A 125 14.13 0.31 9.68
N ARG A 126 15.22 0.65 10.38
CA ARG A 126 15.80 2.00 10.33
C ARG A 126 16.32 2.32 8.93
N SER A 127 16.97 1.38 8.26
CA SER A 127 17.50 1.60 6.90
C SER A 127 16.43 1.72 5.82
N MET A 128 15.18 1.37 6.14
CA MET A 128 14.01 1.57 5.27
C MET A 128 13.24 2.85 5.58
N SER A 129 13.62 3.62 6.60
CA SER A 129 12.98 4.91 6.87
C SER A 129 13.36 5.90 5.76
N ILE A 130 12.35 6.50 5.12
CA ILE A 130 12.51 7.51 4.09
C ILE A 130 12.29 8.90 4.67
N THR A 131 12.89 9.92 4.06
CA THR A 131 12.61 11.32 4.40
C THR A 131 11.24 11.71 3.83
N SER A 132 10.56 12.68 4.44
CA SER A 132 9.27 13.14 3.93
C SER A 132 9.37 13.59 2.46
N GLY A 133 8.49 13.07 1.61
CA GLY A 133 8.44 13.35 0.17
C GLY A 133 9.34 12.48 -0.70
N GLU A 134 10.08 11.54 -0.12
CA GLU A 134 10.78 10.50 -0.86
C GLU A 134 9.85 9.32 -1.12
N GLU A 135 9.96 8.67 -2.29
CA GLU A 135 9.20 7.43 -2.50
C GLU A 135 9.82 6.26 -1.71
N PRO A 136 9.01 5.33 -1.17
CA PRO A 136 9.50 4.07 -0.59
C PRO A 136 10.40 3.28 -1.56
N THR A 137 10.21 3.48 -2.86
CA THR A 137 11.05 2.93 -3.92
C THR A 137 12.44 3.56 -3.98
N LYS A 138 12.88 4.43 -3.06
CA LYS A 138 14.31 4.76 -2.96
C LYS A 138 15.14 3.64 -2.34
N HIS A 139 14.53 2.81 -1.49
CA HIS A 139 15.18 1.67 -0.84
C HIS A 139 14.75 0.33 -1.45
N ARG A 140 14.61 0.26 -2.78
CA ARG A 140 14.01 -0.89 -3.50
C ARG A 140 14.67 -2.22 -3.17
N ALA A 141 16.00 -2.23 -3.02
CA ALA A 141 16.73 -3.45 -2.68
C ALA A 141 16.31 -4.00 -1.31
N PHE A 142 16.23 -3.14 -0.28
CA PHE A 142 15.78 -3.54 1.05
C PHE A 142 14.31 -3.97 1.04
N LEU A 143 13.44 -3.17 0.42
CA LEU A 143 12.03 -3.50 0.28
C LEU A 143 11.83 -4.84 -0.44
N GLY A 144 12.53 -5.05 -1.56
CA GLY A 144 12.48 -6.29 -2.31
C GLY A 144 12.94 -7.49 -1.49
N TYR A 145 14.02 -7.36 -0.72
CA TYR A 145 14.50 -8.41 0.17
C TYR A 145 13.49 -8.75 1.29
N GLN A 146 12.79 -7.76 1.84
CA GLN A 146 11.72 -8.02 2.82
C GLN A 146 10.54 -8.78 2.18
N LEU A 147 10.12 -8.36 0.99
CA LEU A 147 9.05 -9.03 0.26
C LEU A 147 9.43 -10.47 -0.12
N GLN A 148 10.69 -10.73 -0.47
CA GLN A 148 11.21 -12.09 -0.71
C GLN A 148 11.06 -13.01 0.50
N LYS A 149 11.16 -12.47 1.72
CA LYS A 149 10.95 -13.19 2.98
C LYS A 149 9.49 -13.37 3.38
N GLY A 150 8.54 -13.00 2.51
CA GLY A 150 7.13 -13.09 2.86
C GLY A 150 6.63 -11.91 3.72
N HIS A 151 7.47 -10.93 4.03
CA HIS A 151 7.07 -9.80 4.88
C HIS A 151 6.12 -8.85 4.14
N THR A 152 5.19 -8.25 4.88
CA THR A 152 4.38 -7.13 4.38
C THR A 152 4.89 -5.83 5.00
N VAL A 153 5.05 -4.78 4.18
CA VAL A 153 5.60 -3.49 4.61
C VAL A 153 4.56 -2.41 4.41
N LEU A 154 4.28 -1.63 5.46
CA LEU A 154 3.36 -0.48 5.42
C LEU A 154 4.12 0.80 5.74
N PHE A 155 4.13 1.75 4.81
CA PHE A 155 4.69 3.09 4.97
C PHE A 155 3.60 4.09 5.34
N LYS A 156 3.89 4.91 6.35
CA LYS A 156 3.06 6.06 6.72
C LYS A 156 3.45 7.25 5.84
N GLU A 157 2.61 7.59 4.88
CA GLU A 157 2.86 8.65 3.91
C GLU A 157 2.27 9.98 4.39
N GLN A 158 3.00 11.08 4.18
CA GLN A 158 2.45 12.40 4.51
C GLN A 158 1.30 12.74 3.55
N SER A 159 0.19 13.22 4.10
CA SER A 159 -0.93 13.79 3.35
C SER A 159 -1.11 15.27 3.68
N HIS A 160 -1.95 15.98 2.91
CA HIS A 160 -2.24 17.40 3.19
C HIS A 160 -2.85 17.60 4.58
N HIS A 161 -3.69 16.65 5.03
CA HIS A 161 -4.36 16.67 6.33
C HIS A 161 -4.13 15.34 7.04
N GLY A 162 -2.93 15.16 7.58
CA GLY A 162 -2.53 13.97 8.33
C GLY A 162 -1.69 13.02 7.49
N TYR A 163 -2.14 11.77 7.32
CA TYR A 163 -1.38 10.74 6.62
C TYR A 163 -2.24 9.81 5.78
N ASP A 164 -1.59 9.25 4.75
CA ASP A 164 -2.06 8.15 3.94
C ASP A 164 -1.24 6.88 4.25
N LEU A 165 -1.63 5.74 3.69
CA LEU A 165 -0.95 4.47 3.93
C LEU A 165 -0.58 3.79 2.61
N GLN A 166 0.69 3.48 2.45
CA GLN A 166 1.18 2.70 1.32
C GLN A 166 1.64 1.33 1.78
N MET A 167 1.19 0.27 1.11
CA MET A 167 1.45 -1.11 1.49
C MET A 167 2.08 -1.88 0.34
N TYR A 168 3.06 -2.72 0.68
CA TYR A 168 3.71 -3.67 -0.19
C TYR A 168 3.60 -5.06 0.42
N THR A 169 3.12 -6.03 -0.34
CA THR A 169 2.93 -7.40 0.14
C THR A 169 3.25 -8.41 -0.95
N PRO A 170 3.86 -9.57 -0.64
CA PRO A 170 4.17 -10.60 -1.63
C PRO A 170 2.92 -11.37 -2.09
N ARG A 171 1.78 -11.21 -1.40
CA ARG A 171 0.53 -11.90 -1.73
C ARG A 171 -0.41 -10.96 -2.47
N ASN A 172 -1.13 -11.47 -3.46
CA ASN A 172 -2.27 -10.74 -4.00
C ASN A 172 -3.45 -10.87 -3.04
N ILE A 173 -3.71 -9.80 -2.27
CA ILE A 173 -4.78 -9.73 -1.26
C ILE A 173 -5.95 -8.85 -1.71
N TYR A 174 -6.05 -8.57 -3.01
CA TYR A 174 -7.07 -7.67 -3.55
C TYR A 174 -8.50 -8.10 -3.21
N GLY A 175 -8.82 -9.38 -3.44
CA GLY A 175 -10.16 -9.92 -3.17
C GLY A 175 -10.55 -9.81 -1.70
N ASP A 176 -9.62 -10.12 -0.80
CA ASP A 176 -9.84 -10.02 0.64
C ASP A 176 -10.02 -8.57 1.08
N LEU A 177 -9.17 -7.67 0.58
CA LEU A 177 -9.31 -6.24 0.83
C LEU A 177 -10.65 -5.73 0.29
N PHE A 178 -11.16 -6.27 -0.83
CA PHE A 178 -12.36 -5.74 -1.50
C PHE A 178 -13.60 -5.92 -0.64
N ALA A 179 -13.76 -7.13 -0.09
CA ALA A 179 -14.82 -7.42 0.85
C ALA A 179 -14.74 -6.51 2.09
N PHE A 180 -13.54 -6.38 2.66
CA PHE A 180 -13.30 -5.56 3.86
C PHE A 180 -13.58 -4.07 3.61
N MET A 181 -13.02 -3.49 2.55
CA MET A 181 -13.15 -2.05 2.25
C MET A 181 -14.57 -1.67 1.85
N LYS A 182 -15.27 -2.56 1.15
CA LYS A 182 -16.70 -2.42 0.88
C LYS A 182 -17.50 -2.43 2.18
N SER A 183 -17.24 -3.37 3.09
CA SER A 183 -17.90 -3.40 4.40
C SER A 183 -17.62 -2.14 5.22
N LEU A 184 -16.39 -1.62 5.16
CA LEU A 184 -15.98 -0.41 5.85
C LEU A 184 -16.71 0.83 5.31
N ALA A 185 -16.74 1.00 3.99
CA ALA A 185 -17.34 2.17 3.34
C ALA A 185 -18.86 2.25 3.56
N PHE A 186 -19.53 1.10 3.67
CA PHE A 186 -20.99 1.03 3.83
C PHE A 186 -21.43 0.66 5.24
N PHE A 187 -20.55 0.79 6.23
CA PHE A 187 -20.84 0.46 7.63
C PHE A 187 -21.91 1.38 8.26
N ASP A 188 -21.81 2.70 8.01
CA ASP A 188 -22.75 3.71 8.53
C ASP A 188 -23.04 4.80 7.48
N PRO A 189 -23.84 4.47 6.44
CA PRO A 189 -24.08 5.38 5.32
C PRO A 189 -24.90 6.62 5.68
N GLU A 190 -25.63 6.61 6.81
CA GLU A 190 -26.45 7.74 7.25
C GLU A 190 -25.59 8.82 7.92
N GLN A 191 -24.66 8.43 8.79
CA GLN A 191 -23.78 9.39 9.49
C GLN A 191 -22.51 9.71 8.71
N THR A 192 -21.96 8.73 8.00
CA THR A 192 -20.73 8.87 7.21
C THR A 192 -20.95 8.46 5.76
N PRO A 193 -21.69 9.25 4.96
CA PRO A 193 -21.88 8.97 3.55
C PRO A 193 -20.52 8.84 2.85
N THR A 194 -20.20 7.63 2.39
CA THR A 194 -18.90 7.30 1.79
C THR A 194 -19.09 6.73 0.40
N ARG A 195 -18.34 7.24 -0.58
CA ARG A 195 -18.17 6.60 -1.89
C ARG A 195 -16.80 5.91 -1.92
N LEU A 196 -16.77 4.67 -2.40
CA LEU A 196 -15.57 3.86 -2.44
C LEU A 196 -15.08 3.71 -3.87
N PHE A 197 -13.79 3.95 -4.11
CA PHE A 197 -13.16 3.77 -5.41
C PHE A 197 -12.00 2.78 -5.34
N SER A 198 -12.05 1.81 -6.26
CA SER A 198 -10.97 0.87 -6.55
C SER A 198 -10.28 1.28 -7.83
N ILE A 199 -8.99 1.63 -7.75
CA ILE A 199 -8.28 2.27 -8.87
C ILE A 199 -7.06 1.44 -9.26
N ASN A 200 -6.98 1.03 -10.52
CA ASN A 200 -5.77 0.41 -11.04
C ASN A 200 -4.68 1.48 -11.25
N ALA A 201 -3.53 1.34 -10.58
CA ALA A 201 -2.44 2.31 -10.63
C ALA A 201 -1.95 2.62 -12.06
N LYS A 202 -2.01 1.65 -12.99
CA LYS A 202 -1.59 1.83 -14.40
C LYS A 202 -2.46 2.84 -15.16
N ARG A 203 -3.65 3.15 -14.63
CA ARG A 203 -4.61 4.13 -15.18
C ARG A 203 -4.43 5.52 -14.58
N MET A 204 -3.71 5.64 -13.47
CA MET A 204 -3.37 6.88 -12.81
C MET A 204 -1.98 7.36 -13.25
N ARG A 205 -1.94 8.46 -14.00
CA ARG A 205 -0.74 9.01 -14.66
C ARG A 205 -0.40 10.43 -14.20
N SER A 206 -1.24 11.05 -13.39
CA SER A 206 -1.01 12.41 -12.89
C SER A 206 -1.66 12.64 -11.54
N GLU A 207 -1.14 13.60 -10.80
CA GLU A 207 -1.71 14.08 -9.54
C GLU A 207 -3.15 14.59 -9.70
N ARG A 208 -3.49 15.21 -10.84
CA ARG A 208 -4.88 15.60 -11.14
C ARG A 208 -5.82 14.40 -11.13
N GLN A 209 -5.37 13.23 -11.60
CA GLN A 209 -6.17 12.01 -11.55
C GLN A 209 -6.21 11.40 -10.14
N PHE A 210 -5.17 11.62 -9.32
CA PHE A 210 -5.20 11.23 -7.92
C PHE A 210 -6.30 11.99 -7.15
N TYR A 211 -6.47 13.29 -7.42
CA TYR A 211 -7.52 14.14 -6.86
C TYR A 211 -8.73 14.29 -7.78
N PHE A 212 -9.10 13.24 -8.54
CA PHE A 212 -10.19 13.33 -9.51
C PHE A 212 -11.54 13.74 -8.87
N GLU A 213 -11.74 13.42 -7.59
CA GLU A 213 -12.95 13.72 -6.85
C GLU A 213 -13.24 15.22 -6.74
N MET A 214 -12.24 16.08 -6.97
CA MET A 214 -12.39 17.53 -6.94
C MET A 214 -12.96 18.12 -8.25
N TRP A 215 -12.92 17.38 -9.36
CA TRP A 215 -13.25 17.93 -10.69
C TRP A 215 -14.08 17.00 -11.59
N SER A 216 -14.04 15.70 -11.37
CA SER A 216 -14.65 14.70 -12.25
C SER A 216 -15.24 13.54 -11.45
N LEU A 217 -15.82 13.83 -10.28
CA LEU A 217 -16.41 12.81 -9.42
C LEU A 217 -17.64 12.12 -10.05
N ASP A 218 -18.43 12.86 -10.82
CA ASP A 218 -19.62 12.31 -11.52
C ASP A 218 -19.25 11.57 -12.81
N GLN A 219 -18.05 11.81 -13.32
CA GLN A 219 -17.47 11.10 -14.48
C GLN A 219 -16.01 10.75 -14.19
N PRO A 220 -15.76 9.76 -13.31
CA PRO A 220 -14.40 9.36 -12.94
C PRO A 220 -13.58 8.96 -14.17
N PRO A 221 -12.25 9.15 -14.14
CA PRO A 221 -11.39 8.73 -15.24
C PRO A 221 -11.52 7.23 -15.53
N HIS A 222 -11.27 6.83 -16.78
CA HIS A 222 -11.37 5.43 -17.16
C HIS A 222 -10.45 4.52 -16.32
N GLY A 223 -11.03 3.50 -15.70
CA GLY A 223 -10.33 2.55 -14.82
C GLY A 223 -10.33 2.94 -13.34
N PHE A 224 -11.09 3.97 -12.98
CA PHE A 224 -11.48 4.28 -11.61
C PHE A 224 -12.85 3.66 -11.41
N GLU A 225 -12.90 2.55 -10.68
CA GLU A 225 -14.13 1.79 -10.48
C GLU A 225 -14.78 2.23 -9.18
N GLU A 226 -15.97 2.80 -9.27
CA GLU A 226 -16.80 3.04 -8.09
C GLU A 226 -17.41 1.71 -7.63
N VAL A 227 -17.18 1.40 -6.35
CA VAL A 227 -17.68 0.20 -5.71
C VAL A 227 -19.01 0.54 -5.06
N PHE A 228 -20.07 -0.20 -5.41
CA PHE A 228 -21.39 -0.10 -4.83
C PHE A 228 -21.69 -1.30 -3.92
N PRO A 229 -22.72 -1.23 -3.06
CA PRO A 229 -23.12 -2.36 -2.21
C PRO A 229 -23.40 -3.67 -2.96
N GLN A 230 -23.78 -3.59 -4.24
CA GLN A 230 -24.03 -4.72 -5.13
C GLN A 230 -22.83 -5.13 -6.00
N THR A 231 -21.72 -4.39 -5.98
CA THR A 231 -20.53 -4.71 -6.78
C THR A 231 -19.81 -5.92 -6.20
N ASP A 232 -19.63 -6.98 -6.98
CA ASP A 232 -18.82 -8.13 -6.59
C ASP A 232 -17.33 -7.87 -6.84
N ALA A 233 -16.45 -8.58 -6.14
CA ALA A 233 -15.02 -8.46 -6.36
C ALA A 233 -14.69 -8.87 -7.82
N PRO A 234 -13.94 -8.05 -8.58
CA PRO A 234 -13.40 -8.51 -9.85
C PRO A 234 -12.42 -9.66 -9.55
N TYR A 235 -12.67 -10.79 -10.22
CA TYR A 235 -12.03 -12.10 -10.05
C TYR A 235 -10.52 -12.06 -9.80
#